data_AF-A0A7X6DK34-F1
#
_entry.id   AF-A0A7X6DK34-F1
#
_cell.length_a   1.000
_cell.length_b   1.000
_cell.length_c   1.000
_cell.angle_alpha   90.00
_cell.angle_beta   90.00
_cell.angle_gamma   90.00
#
_symmetry.space_group_name_H-M   'P 1'
#
loop_
_entity.id
_entity.type
_entity.pdbx_description
1 polymer ?
#
loop_
_entity_poly.entity_id
_entity_poly.type
_entity_poly.pdbx_seq_one_letter_code
_entity_poly.pdbx_strand_id
1 'polypeptide(L)'
;MKERSMNVRKMLVVFIPVAAMSVPAFADQVLHAANTEQGYVNYPEHAKAGRSRAEVIAEMEAAKKDGTWEFIRRGAPLPVKGGVPLTRAQVEAELLQAQKHPSWSARRVGAPVGW
;
A
#
# COMPACT_ATOMS: atom_id res chain seq x y z
N MET A 1 1.60 44.65 -57.76
CA MET A 1 1.25 43.92 -56.50
C MET A 1 1.96 42.58 -56.52
N LYS A 2 2.63 42.23 -55.43
CA LYS A 2 3.62 41.15 -55.34
C LYS A 2 2.95 39.86 -54.86
N GLU A 3 2.60 38.94 -55.76
CA GLU A 3 2.24 37.58 -55.37
C GLU A 3 3.52 36.79 -55.06
N ARG A 4 3.72 36.50 -53.77
CA ARG A 4 4.77 35.60 -53.29
C ARG A 4 4.15 34.21 -53.19
N SER A 5 4.42 33.37 -54.19
CA SER A 5 4.17 31.93 -54.12
C SER A 5 4.86 31.38 -52.86
N MET A 6 4.06 30.94 -51.89
CA MET A 6 4.54 30.23 -50.71
C MET A 6 4.24 28.75 -50.88
N ASN A 7 5.33 28.03 -51.08
CA ASN A 7 5.46 26.59 -51.20
C ASN A 7 4.61 25.82 -50.17
N VAL A 8 3.79 24.92 -50.71
CA VAL A 8 2.95 23.90 -50.06
C VAL A 8 3.80 22.84 -49.33
N ARG A 9 4.61 23.28 -48.36
CA ARG A 9 5.45 22.39 -47.55
C ARG A 9 4.82 22.19 -46.18
N LYS A 10 4.06 21.10 -46.09
CA LYS A 10 3.90 20.22 -44.91
C LYS A 10 3.52 20.92 -43.61
N MET A 11 2.23 21.06 -43.35
CA MET A 11 1.72 21.10 -41.98
C MET A 11 0.71 19.97 -41.80
N LEU A 12 1.23 18.80 -41.43
CA LEU A 12 0.42 17.70 -40.92
C LEU A 12 0.17 18.01 -39.43
N VAL A 13 -1.01 18.55 -39.12
CA VAL A 13 -1.44 18.77 -37.74
C VAL A 13 -1.82 17.40 -37.16
N VAL A 14 -0.96 16.85 -36.29
CA VAL A 14 -1.28 15.67 -35.48
C VAL A 14 -2.07 16.15 -34.26
N PHE A 15 -3.38 15.97 -34.29
CA PHE A 15 -4.21 16.08 -33.10
C PHE A 15 -3.99 14.82 -32.25
N ILE A 16 -3.29 14.93 -31.12
CA ILE A 16 -3.27 13.88 -30.11
C ILE A 16 -4.54 14.10 -29.27
N PRO A 17 -5.54 13.20 -29.29
CA PRO A 17 -6.60 13.26 -28.32
C PRO A 17 -5.97 12.92 -26.96
N VAL A 18 -5.93 13.89 -26.06
CA VAL A 18 -5.67 13.63 -24.64
C VAL A 18 -6.84 12.78 -24.17
N ALA A 19 -6.65 11.47 -24.13
CA ALA A 19 -7.55 10.57 -23.43
C ALA A 19 -7.63 11.07 -21.98
N ALA A 20 -8.81 11.53 -21.57
CA ALA A 20 -9.06 11.90 -20.18
C ALA A 20 -8.68 10.69 -19.32
N MET A 21 -7.54 10.78 -18.62
CA MET A 21 -7.16 9.79 -17.63
C MET A 21 -8.23 9.86 -16.54
N SER A 22 -9.10 8.85 -16.47
CA SER A 22 -10.00 8.67 -15.33
C SER A 22 -9.12 8.31 -14.13
N VAL A 23 -8.71 9.33 -13.36
CA VAL A 23 -8.09 9.10 -12.06
C VAL A 23 -9.22 8.56 -11.17
N PRO A 24 -9.11 7.35 -10.59
CA PRO A 24 -10.09 6.91 -9.62
C PRO A 24 -10.09 7.89 -8.45
N ALA A 25 -11.23 8.52 -8.18
CA ALA A 25 -11.40 9.37 -7.01
C ALA A 25 -11.40 8.47 -5.76
N PHE A 26 -10.54 8.76 -4.78
CA PHE A 26 -10.40 8.00 -3.52
C PHE A 26 -11.53 8.26 -2.51
N ALA A 27 -12.74 8.59 -2.98
CA ALA A 27 -13.91 8.89 -2.17
C ALA A 27 -14.87 7.68 -2.19
N ASP A 28 -14.62 6.71 -1.31
CA ASP A 28 -15.41 5.46 -1.23
C ASP A 28 -16.19 5.32 0.09
N GLN A 29 -16.37 6.44 0.80
CA GLN A 29 -17.01 6.45 2.11
C GLN A 29 -18.41 7.05 2.00
N VAL A 30 -19.39 6.40 2.63
CA VAL A 30 -20.78 6.89 2.71
C VAL A 30 -20.84 8.26 3.41
N LEU A 31 -19.90 8.57 4.28
CA LEU A 31 -19.84 9.84 5.01
C LEU A 31 -18.59 10.64 4.61
N HIS A 32 -18.81 11.88 4.17
CA HIS A 32 -17.75 12.84 3.86
C HIS A 32 -17.77 13.98 4.86
N ALA A 33 -16.60 14.50 5.24
CA ALA A 33 -16.55 15.72 6.06
C ALA A 33 -17.21 16.91 5.33
N ALA A 34 -17.98 17.70 6.08
CA ALA A 34 -18.64 18.90 5.59
C ALA A 34 -18.18 20.12 6.39
N ASN A 35 -18.17 21.28 5.76
CA ASN A 35 -17.92 22.57 6.42
C ASN A 35 -19.20 23.20 7.02
N THR A 36 -20.23 22.40 7.27
CA THR A 36 -21.46 22.79 7.96
C THR A 36 -21.38 22.41 9.44
N GLU A 37 -22.27 22.95 10.27
CA GLU A 37 -22.34 22.58 11.71
C GLU A 37 -22.60 21.08 11.93
N GLN A 38 -23.25 20.42 10.96
CA GLN A 38 -23.48 18.98 10.97
C GLN A 38 -22.17 18.18 10.79
N GLY A 39 -21.14 18.77 10.19
CA GLY A 39 -19.79 18.20 10.06
C GLY A 39 -19.65 17.08 9.03
N TYR A 40 -20.73 16.58 8.43
CA TYR A 40 -20.69 15.57 7.38
C TYR A 40 -21.80 15.69 6.34
N VAL A 41 -21.56 15.13 5.15
CA VAL A 41 -22.56 14.87 4.10
C VAL A 41 -22.63 13.36 3.88
N ASN A 42 -23.85 12.82 3.75
CA ASN A 42 -24.13 11.41 3.49
C ASN A 42 -24.36 11.19 1.99
N TYR A 43 -23.62 10.25 1.40
CA TYR A 43 -23.71 9.80 0.01
C TYR A 43 -24.03 8.29 -0.02
N PRO A 44 -25.32 7.91 0.05
CA PRO A 44 -25.76 6.51 0.12
C PRO A 44 -25.30 5.66 -1.07
N GLU A 45 -25.07 6.26 -2.23
CA GLU A 45 -24.57 5.62 -3.44
C GLU A 45 -23.13 5.09 -3.31
N HIS A 46 -22.38 5.54 -2.30
CA HIS A 46 -21.07 4.98 -1.95
C HIS A 46 -21.18 3.72 -1.08
N ALA A 47 -22.40 3.33 -0.68
CA ALA A 47 -22.60 2.10 0.07
C ALA A 47 -22.29 0.88 -0.79
N LYS A 48 -21.19 0.21 -0.49
CA LYS A 48 -20.83 -1.09 -1.06
C LYS A 48 -21.38 -2.21 -0.20
N ALA A 49 -21.70 -3.34 -0.85
CA ALA A 49 -22.04 -4.56 -0.13
C ALA A 49 -20.85 -4.97 0.76
N GLY A 50 -21.07 -4.93 2.07
CA GLY A 50 -20.09 -5.38 3.07
C GLY A 50 -20.26 -6.85 3.42
N ARG A 51 -19.44 -7.31 4.37
CA ARG A 51 -19.64 -8.63 5.00
C ARG A 51 -21.00 -8.66 5.69
N SER A 52 -21.71 -9.78 5.54
CA SER A 52 -22.92 -10.06 6.29
C SER A 52 -22.61 -10.11 7.79
N ARG A 53 -23.63 -9.87 8.62
CA ARG A 53 -23.49 -9.98 10.08
C ARG A 53 -22.96 -11.36 10.50
N ALA A 54 -23.40 -12.42 9.82
CA ALA A 54 -22.96 -13.78 10.11
C ALA A 54 -21.46 -13.96 9.84
N GLU A 55 -20.95 -13.44 8.72
CA GLU A 55 -19.52 -13.49 8.40
C GLU A 55 -18.66 -12.69 9.38
N VAL A 56 -19.12 -11.49 9.77
CA VAL A 56 -18.42 -10.68 10.78
C VAL A 56 -18.34 -11.41 12.12
N ILE A 57 -19.43 -12.05 12.56
CA ILE A 57 -19.44 -12.84 13.80
C ILE A 57 -18.50 -14.05 13.66
N ALA A 58 -18.54 -14.76 12.54
CA ALA A 58 -17.68 -15.90 12.31
C ALA A 58 -16.18 -15.52 12.35
N GLU A 59 -15.80 -14.41 11.73
CA GLU A 59 -14.43 -13.90 11.77
C GLU A 59 -14.03 -13.44 13.16
N MET A 60 -14.92 -12.75 13.89
CA MET A 60 -14.66 -12.34 15.26
C MET A 60 -14.42 -13.55 16.17
N GLU A 61 -15.23 -14.60 16.06
CA GLU A 61 -15.05 -15.83 16.84
C GLU A 61 -13.78 -16.60 16.44
N ALA A 62 -13.40 -16.58 15.15
CA ALA A 62 -12.12 -17.13 14.70
C ALA A 62 -10.92 -16.34 15.29
N ALA A 63 -11.00 -15.01 15.28
CA ALA A 63 -9.96 -14.14 15.83
C ALA A 63 -9.82 -14.27 17.36
N LYS A 64 -10.92 -14.52 18.09
CA LYS A 64 -10.84 -14.81 19.53
C LYS A 64 -10.09 -16.10 19.84
N LYS A 65 -10.22 -17.13 18.99
CA LYS A 65 -9.53 -18.43 19.16
C LYS A 65 -8.01 -18.33 18.94
N ASP A 66 -7.56 -17.29 18.28
CA ASP A 66 -6.14 -17.03 18.02
C ASP A 66 -5.34 -16.66 19.28
N GLY A 67 -6.00 -16.31 20.39
CA GLY A 67 -5.38 -16.07 21.69
C GLY A 67 -4.60 -14.76 21.82
N THR A 68 -4.32 -14.06 20.72
CA THR A 68 -3.66 -12.73 20.72
C THR A 68 -4.49 -11.65 21.40
N TRP A 69 -5.82 -11.79 21.45
CA TRP A 69 -6.72 -10.86 22.15
C TRP A 69 -6.30 -10.60 23.60
N GLU A 70 -5.91 -11.63 24.34
CA GLU A 70 -5.50 -11.48 25.74
C GLU A 70 -4.21 -10.67 25.90
N PHE A 71 -3.32 -10.70 24.89
CA PHE A 71 -2.11 -9.89 24.88
C PHE A 71 -2.43 -8.43 24.57
N ILE A 72 -3.23 -8.17 23.53
CA ILE A 72 -3.65 -6.80 23.14
C ILE A 72 -4.38 -6.12 24.28
N ARG A 73 -5.34 -6.81 24.92
CA ARG A 73 -6.12 -6.28 26.05
C ARG A 73 -5.25 -5.83 27.22
N ARG A 74 -4.09 -6.44 27.42
CA ARG A 74 -3.15 -6.14 28.51
C ARG A 74 -2.00 -5.22 28.08
N GLY A 75 -1.96 -4.80 26.82
CA GLY A 75 -0.83 -4.06 26.25
C GLY A 75 0.47 -4.89 26.22
N ALA A 76 0.36 -6.21 26.25
CA ALA A 76 1.51 -7.11 26.22
C ALA A 76 2.02 -7.32 24.78
N PRO A 77 3.33 -7.58 24.60
CA PRO A 77 3.88 -7.93 23.30
C PRO A 77 3.19 -9.17 22.72
N LEU A 78 2.88 -9.14 21.42
CA LEU A 78 2.29 -10.28 20.73
C LEU A 78 3.31 -11.42 20.60
N PRO A 79 2.92 -12.69 20.82
CA PRO A 79 3.80 -13.81 20.55
C PRO A 79 4.08 -13.89 19.05
N VAL A 80 5.34 -14.16 18.69
CA VAL A 80 5.71 -14.44 17.29
C VAL A 80 5.02 -15.73 16.86
N LYS A 81 4.09 -15.64 15.90
CA LYS A 81 3.37 -16.79 15.39
C LYS A 81 4.20 -17.52 14.35
N GLY A 82 4.50 -18.79 14.63
CA GLY A 82 5.17 -19.68 13.69
C GLY A 82 6.66 -19.40 13.55
N GLY A 83 7.41 -20.47 13.29
CA GLY A 83 8.86 -20.49 13.24
C GLY A 83 9.44 -21.22 14.45
N VAL A 84 10.24 -22.26 14.18
CA VAL A 84 11.16 -22.76 15.20
C VAL A 84 12.16 -21.62 15.45
N PRO A 85 12.31 -21.13 16.69
CA PRO A 85 13.34 -20.13 16.95
C PRO A 85 14.68 -20.71 16.48
N LEU A 86 15.43 -19.94 15.70
CA LEU A 86 16.72 -20.39 15.21
C LEU A 86 17.56 -20.85 16.40
N THR A 87 18.08 -22.06 16.30
CA THR A 87 19.09 -22.53 17.24
C THR A 87 20.31 -21.62 17.13
N ARG A 88 21.08 -21.49 18.22
CA ARG A 88 22.34 -20.72 18.19
C ARG A 88 23.24 -21.13 17.02
N ALA A 89 23.34 -22.43 16.74
CA ALA A 89 24.13 -22.95 15.63
C ALA A 89 23.63 -22.46 14.26
N GLN A 90 22.31 -22.39 14.04
CA GLN A 90 21.75 -21.85 12.80
C GLN A 90 22.00 -20.35 12.66
N VAL A 91 21.88 -19.58 13.76
CA VAL A 91 22.21 -18.15 13.77
C VAL A 91 23.68 -17.93 13.42
N GLU A 92 24.59 -18.72 13.99
CA GLU A 92 26.02 -18.64 13.71
C GLU A 92 26.33 -19.02 12.25
N ALA A 93 25.67 -20.04 11.71
CA ALA A 93 25.83 -20.44 10.32
C ALA A 93 25.35 -19.35 9.34
N GLU A 94 24.17 -18.75 9.60
CA GLU A 94 23.64 -17.64 8.80
C GLU A 94 24.54 -16.41 8.88
N LEU A 95 25.05 -16.09 10.07
CA LEU A 95 26.00 -15.00 10.27
C LEU A 95 27.29 -15.24 9.47
N LEU A 96 27.87 -16.44 9.54
CA LEU A 96 29.06 -16.80 8.77
C LEU A 96 28.81 -16.73 7.26
N GLN A 97 27.61 -17.11 6.80
CA GLN A 97 27.23 -16.99 5.39
C GLN A 97 27.10 -15.52 4.98
N ALA A 98 26.44 -14.69 5.78
CA ALA A 98 26.30 -13.26 5.53
C ALA A 98 27.66 -12.55 5.51
N GLN A 99 28.59 -12.97 6.38
CA GLN A 99 29.96 -12.46 6.45
C GLN A 99 30.77 -12.64 5.18
N LYS A 100 30.45 -13.68 4.38
CA LYS A 100 31.11 -13.95 3.09
C LYS A 100 30.59 -13.05 1.97
N HIS A 101 29.46 -12.38 2.16
CA HIS A 101 28.88 -11.53 1.12
C HIS A 101 29.76 -10.28 0.91
N PRO A 102 30.05 -9.87 -0.35
CA PRO A 102 30.93 -8.72 -0.61
C PRO A 102 30.48 -7.41 0.03
N SER A 103 29.17 -7.22 0.20
CA SER A 103 28.60 -6.03 0.84
C SER A 103 28.64 -6.06 2.37
N TRP A 104 29.13 -7.13 2.99
CA TRP A 104 29.09 -7.29 4.44
C TRP A 104 29.91 -6.23 5.18
N SER A 105 31.10 -5.92 4.67
CA SER A 105 31.96 -4.85 5.21
C SER A 105 31.28 -3.49 5.14
N ALA A 106 30.63 -3.16 4.02
CA ALA A 106 29.91 -1.91 3.81
C ALA A 106 28.69 -1.78 4.75
N ARG A 107 27.89 -2.84 4.89
CA ARG A 107 26.70 -2.82 5.76
C ARG A 107 27.06 -2.71 7.25
N ARG A 108 28.14 -3.37 7.71
CA ARG A 108 28.56 -3.30 9.12
C ARG A 108 28.98 -1.91 9.57
N VAL A 109 29.52 -1.09 8.67
CA VAL A 109 30.00 0.27 8.99
C VAL A 109 28.95 1.35 8.67
N GLY A 110 27.73 0.96 8.29
CA GLY A 110 26.65 1.90 7.95
C GLY A 110 26.86 2.61 6.61
N ALA A 111 27.72 2.09 5.72
CA ALA A 111 27.88 2.66 4.39
C ALA A 111 26.62 2.36 3.54
N PRO A 112 26.13 3.34 2.76
CA PRO A 112 25.02 3.10 1.84
C PRO A 112 25.42 2.03 0.83
N VAL A 113 24.67 0.94 0.81
CA VAL A 113 24.76 -0.08 -0.24
C VAL A 113 23.69 0.23 -1.28
N GLY A 114 24.10 0.42 -2.53
CA GLY A 114 23.17 0.59 -3.65
C GLY A 114 22.24 -0.63 -3.77
N TRP A 115 20.99 -0.36 -4.13
CA TRP A 115 19.95 -1.37 -4.38
C TRP A 115 20.12 -1.99 -5.76
#